data_AF-A0A658NPE7-F1
#
_entry.id   AF-A0A658NPE7-F1
#
_cell.length_a   1.000
_cell.length_b   1.000
_cell.length_c   1.000
_cell.angle_alpha   90.00
_cell.angle_beta   90.00
_cell.angle_gamma   90.00
#
_symmetry.space_group_name_H-M   'P 1'
#
loop_
_entity.id
_entity.type
_entity.pdbx_description
1 polymer ?
#
loop_
_entity_poly.entity_id
_entity_poly.type
_entity_poly.pdbx_seq_one_letter_code
_entity_poly.pdbx_strand_id
1 'polypeptide(L)'
;QEPAAVLAEAARVTRPGGAVAVVDFAAHDREELRTLHAHARLGFSDEQMLALLSEAGFAAAAPVALPGKPLTVKIWIAARTAQPAPR
;
A
#
# COMPACT_ATOMS: atom_id res chain seq x y z
N GLN A 1 -5.76 -9.89 -8.23
CA GLN A 1 -5.18 -8.54 -8.06
C GLN A 1 -3.77 -8.76 -7.50
N GLU A 2 -2.73 -8.17 -8.09
CA GLU A 2 -1.32 -8.40 -7.74
C GLU A 2 -0.66 -7.10 -7.23
N PRO A 3 -0.78 -6.76 -5.92
CA PRO A 3 -0.24 -5.51 -5.37
C PRO A 3 1.26 -5.33 -5.58
N ALA A 4 2.02 -6.41 -5.50
CA ALA A 4 3.46 -6.40 -5.71
C ALA A 4 3.84 -5.92 -7.12
N ALA A 5 3.13 -6.39 -8.16
CA ALA A 5 3.37 -5.98 -9.54
C ALA A 5 3.10 -4.48 -9.76
N VAL A 6 2.05 -3.95 -9.12
CA VAL A 6 1.73 -2.51 -9.19
C VAL A 6 2.82 -1.67 -8.53
N LEU A 7 3.31 -2.09 -7.36
CA LEU A 7 4.39 -1.38 -6.66
C LEU A 7 5.74 -1.50 -7.37
N ALA A 8 6.02 -2.63 -8.02
CA ALA A 8 7.20 -2.79 -8.87
C ALA A 8 7.18 -1.80 -10.05
N GLU A 9 6.02 -1.61 -10.68
CA GLU A 9 5.87 -0.64 -11.75
C GLU A 9 5.99 0.81 -11.25
N ALA A 10 5.40 1.11 -10.08
CA ALA A 10 5.59 2.41 -9.43
C ALA A 10 7.08 2.69 -9.14
N ALA A 11 7.81 1.68 -8.67
CA ALA A 11 9.25 1.73 -8.45
C ALA A 11 10.05 1.98 -9.73
N ARG A 12 9.63 1.40 -10.86
CA ARG A 12 10.28 1.56 -12.17
C ARG A 12 10.20 3.00 -12.69
N VAL A 13 9.07 3.67 -12.46
CA VAL A 13 8.82 5.04 -12.98
C VAL A 13 9.17 6.15 -11.99
N THR A 14 9.38 5.84 -10.73
CA THR A 14 9.75 6.83 -9.70
C THR A 14 11.26 7.02 -9.66
N ARG A 15 11.72 8.28 -9.77
CA ARG A 15 13.14 8.61 -9.62
C ARG A 15 13.65 8.30 -8.20
N PRO A 16 14.95 8.01 -7.99
CA PRO A 16 15.53 7.93 -6.64
C PRO A 16 15.19 9.17 -5.79
N GLY A 17 14.78 8.95 -4.54
CA GLY A 17 14.30 9.98 -3.62
C GLY A 17 12.90 10.53 -3.92
N GLY A 18 12.26 10.10 -5.01
CA GLY A 18 10.85 10.42 -5.29
C GLY A 18 9.91 9.73 -4.31
N ALA A 19 8.80 10.37 -3.98
CA ALA A 19 7.82 9.82 -3.04
C ALA A 19 6.64 9.18 -3.77
N VAL A 20 6.09 8.13 -3.17
CA VAL A 20 4.82 7.52 -3.53
C VAL A 20 3.90 7.49 -2.31
N ALA A 21 2.59 7.53 -2.55
CA ALA A 21 1.57 7.36 -1.52
C ALA A 21 0.58 6.29 -1.96
N VAL A 22 0.34 5.31 -1.09
CA VAL A 22 -0.74 4.33 -1.24
C VAL A 22 -1.86 4.71 -0.28
N VAL A 23 -3.08 4.82 -0.80
CA VAL A 23 -4.28 5.14 -0.02
C VAL A 23 -5.28 4.02 -0.21
N ASP A 24 -5.61 3.32 0.87
CA ASP A 24 -6.58 2.22 0.87
C ASP A 24 -7.21 2.09 2.26
N PHE A 25 -8.19 1.21 2.42
CA PHE A 25 -8.77 0.90 3.73
C PHE A 25 -7.83 0.05 4.58
N ALA A 26 -7.89 0.29 5.90
CA ALA A 26 -7.33 -0.64 6.88
C ALA A 26 -7.97 -2.03 6.72
N ALA A 27 -7.21 -3.07 7.09
CA ALA A 27 -7.73 -4.43 7.19
C ALA A 27 -9.02 -4.45 8.03
N HIS A 28 -10.09 -5.06 7.52
CA HIS A 28 -11.38 -5.11 8.19
C HIS A 28 -12.17 -6.37 7.85
N ASP A 29 -12.88 -6.92 8.83
CA ASP A 29 -13.52 -8.25 8.68
C ASP A 29 -14.96 -8.16 8.14
N ARG A 30 -15.32 -7.05 7.47
CA ARG A 30 -16.72 -6.77 7.11
C ARG A 30 -17.14 -7.43 5.79
N GLU A 31 -17.60 -8.66 5.90
CA GLU A 31 -18.15 -9.49 4.82
C GLU A 31 -19.28 -8.78 4.02
N GLU A 32 -20.07 -7.91 4.66
CA GLU A 32 -21.21 -7.18 4.05
C GLU A 32 -20.81 -6.27 2.87
N LEU A 33 -19.57 -5.76 2.85
CA LEU A 33 -19.05 -4.95 1.74
C LEU A 33 -18.44 -5.79 0.60
N ARG A 34 -18.22 -7.10 0.82
CA ARG A 34 -17.81 -8.03 -0.25
C ARG A 34 -18.98 -8.37 -1.17
N THR A 35 -20.17 -8.54 -0.59
CA THR A 35 -21.39 -8.97 -1.31
C THR A 35 -21.98 -7.91 -2.23
N LEU A 36 -21.81 -6.62 -1.92
CA LEU A 36 -22.42 -5.52 -2.68
C LEU A 36 -21.49 -4.82 -3.69
N HIS A 37 -20.15 -4.91 -3.53
CA HIS A 37 -19.21 -4.06 -4.28
C HIS A 37 -18.03 -4.79 -4.96
N ALA A 38 -18.04 -6.13 -5.06
CA ALA A 38 -16.99 -6.90 -5.74
C ALA A 38 -15.55 -6.60 -5.25
N HIS A 39 -15.41 -6.31 -3.95
CA HIS A 39 -14.10 -6.04 -3.35
C HIS A 39 -13.28 -7.35 -3.27
N ALA A 40 -12.24 -7.43 -4.11
CA ALA A 40 -11.34 -8.58 -4.18
C ALA A 40 -10.48 -8.78 -2.92
N ARG A 41 -10.42 -7.80 -2.00
CA ARG A 41 -9.68 -7.89 -0.72
C ARG A 41 -10.27 -6.96 0.35
N LEU A 42 -10.01 -7.28 1.60
CA LEU A 42 -10.52 -6.59 2.80
C LEU A 42 -9.52 -5.56 3.35
N GLY A 43 -9.00 -4.65 2.52
CA GLY A 43 -7.99 -3.67 2.93
C GLY A 43 -6.60 -4.27 3.20
N PHE A 44 -5.63 -3.45 3.60
CA PHE A 44 -4.26 -3.89 3.96
C PHE A 44 -4.00 -3.66 5.46
N SER A 45 -3.21 -4.53 6.07
CA SER A 45 -2.54 -4.21 7.34
C SER A 45 -1.33 -3.31 7.09
N ASP A 46 -0.86 -2.62 8.13
CA ASP A 46 0.37 -1.83 8.05
C ASP A 46 1.57 -2.70 7.72
N GLU A 47 1.72 -3.84 8.40
CA GLU A 47 2.81 -4.80 8.16
C GLU A 47 2.87 -5.26 6.71
N GLN A 48 1.71 -5.63 6.14
CA GLN A 48 1.62 -6.09 4.75
C GLN A 48 2.07 -4.99 3.77
N MET A 49 1.62 -3.75 3.97
CA MET A 49 2.01 -2.64 3.08
C MET A 49 3.48 -2.27 3.22
N LEU A 50 4.01 -2.26 4.44
CA LEU A 50 5.42 -1.97 4.69
C LEU A 50 6.33 -3.02 4.04
N ALA A 51 5.97 -4.30 4.13
CA ALA A 51 6.69 -5.38 3.45
C ALA A 51 6.68 -5.20 1.93
N LEU A 52 5.50 -4.99 1.34
CA LEU A 52 5.34 -4.78 -0.10
C LEU A 52 6.12 -3.56 -0.62
N LEU A 53 6.11 -2.45 0.12
CA LEU A 53 6.88 -1.25 -0.23
C LEU A 53 8.39 -1.51 -0.14
N SER A 54 8.85 -2.21 0.90
CA SER A 54 10.25 -2.58 1.06
C SER A 54 10.73 -3.49 -0.06
N GLU A 55 9.98 -4.54 -0.39
CA GLU A 55 10.29 -5.48 -1.48
C GLU A 55 10.36 -4.78 -2.84
N ALA A 56 9.51 -3.77 -3.07
CA ALA A 56 9.53 -2.96 -4.28
C ALA A 56 10.68 -1.93 -4.32
N GLY A 57 11.46 -1.78 -3.24
CA GLY A 57 12.58 -0.84 -3.15
C GLY A 57 12.16 0.58 -2.77
N PHE A 58 11.24 0.70 -1.82
CA PHE A 58 10.87 1.95 -1.17
C PHE A 58 11.19 1.92 0.34
N ALA A 59 11.62 3.05 0.88
CA ALA A 59 11.73 3.28 2.32
C ALA A 59 10.45 3.95 2.81
N ALA A 60 9.64 3.20 3.58
CA ALA A 60 8.36 3.70 4.09
C ALA A 60 8.52 4.58 5.33
N ALA A 61 7.69 5.62 5.41
CA ALA A 61 7.49 6.41 6.61
C ALA A 61 6.45 5.75 7.53
N ALA A 62 6.25 6.33 8.73
CA ALA A 62 5.20 5.89 9.64
C ALA A 62 3.81 5.99 8.96
N PRO A 63 2.99 4.92 8.97
CA PRO A 63 1.66 4.94 8.37
C PRO A 63 0.75 5.97 9.04
N VAL A 64 -0.06 6.67 8.25
CA VAL A 64 -1.09 7.57 8.76
C VAL A 64 -2.44 6.85 8.72
N ALA A 65 -3.19 6.96 9.82
CA ALA A 65 -4.56 6.49 9.88
C ALA A 65 -5.51 7.67 9.96
N LEU A 66 -6.55 7.65 9.12
CA LEU A 66 -7.66 8.58 9.15
C LEU A 66 -8.90 7.81 9.65
N PRO A 67 -9.23 7.92 10.94
CA PRO A 67 -10.39 7.23 11.50
C PRO A 67 -11.66 7.70 10.81
N GLY A 68 -12.46 6.75 10.32
CA GLY A 68 -13.76 7.01 9.74
C GLY A 68 -14.82 6.08 10.32
N LYS A 69 -16.09 6.45 10.16
CA LYS A 69 -17.23 5.59 10.47
C LYS A 69 -17.95 5.30 9.14
N PRO A 70 -18.00 4.04 8.64
CA PRO A 70 -17.64 2.78 9.32
C PRO A 70 -16.19 2.27 9.11
N LEU A 71 -15.40 2.87 8.21
CA LEU A 71 -14.07 2.36 7.84
C LEU A 71 -12.96 3.38 8.08
N THR A 72 -11.79 2.90 8.50
CA THR A 72 -10.56 3.69 8.60
C THR A 72 -9.81 3.66 7.28
N VAL A 73 -9.44 4.84 6.78
CA VAL A 73 -8.53 4.98 5.63
C VAL A 73 -7.10 5.02 6.13
N LYS A 74 -6.20 4.39 5.41
CA LYS A 74 -4.76 4.36 5.67
C LYS A 74 -4.03 5.04 4.52
N ILE A 75 -3.00 5.80 4.88
CA ILE A 75 -2.08 6.41 3.93
C ILE A 75 -0.67 5.93 4.27
N TRP A 76 -0.06 5.21 3.34
CA TRP A 76 1.33 4.77 3.42
C TRP A 76 2.17 5.61 2.46
N ILE A 77 3.12 6.37 3.00
CA ILE A 77 4.04 7.19 2.21
C ILE A 77 5.40 6.53 2.22
N ALA A 78 6.05 6.44 1.05
CA ALA A 78 7.38 5.88 0.95
C ALA A 78 8.25 6.61 -0.08
N ALA A 79 9.55 6.65 0.13
CA ALA A 79 10.52 7.25 -0.77
C ALA A 79 11.28 6.17 -1.55
N ARG A 80 11.45 6.35 -2.86
CA ARG A 80 12.21 5.44 -3.71
C ARG A 80 13.66 5.42 -3.27
N THR A 81 14.19 4.24 -2.95
CA THR A 81 15.60 4.11 -2.63
C THR A 81 16.41 4.16 -3.92
N ALA A 82 17.67 4.62 -3.84
CA ALA A 82 18.59 4.60 -4.98
C ALA A 82 19.10 3.18 -5.31
N GLN A 83 18.72 2.18 -4.50
CA GLN A 83 19.16 0.81 -4.67
C GLN A 83 18.28 0.12 -5.71
N PRO A 84 18.86 -0.44 -6.79
CA PRO A 84 18.06 -1.16 -7.78
C PRO A 84 17.36 -2.34 -7.11
N ALA A 85 16.10 -2.58 -7.49
CA ALA A 85 15.37 -3.76 -7.04
C ALA A 85 16.17 -5.02 -7.39
N PRO A 86 16.33 -5.99 -6.46
CA PRO A 86 17.01 -7.23 -6.78
C PRO A 86 16.30 -7.91 -7.96
N ARG A 87 17.10 -8.42 -8.90
CA ARG A 87 16.64 -9.00 -10.17
C ARG A 87 16.06 -10.38 -9.99
#